data_AF-A0A966XY97-F1
#
_entry.id   AF-A0A966XY97-F1
#
_cell.length_a   1.000
_cell.length_b   1.000
_cell.length_c   1.000
_cell.angle_alpha   90.00
_cell.angle_beta   90.00
_cell.angle_gamma   90.00
#
_symmetry.space_group_name_H-M   'P 1'
#
loop_
_entity.id
_entity.type
_entity.pdbx_description
1 polymer ?
#
loop_
_entity_poly.entity_id
_entity_poly.type
_entity_poly.pdbx_seq_one_letter_code
_entity_poly.pdbx_strand_id
1 'polypeptide(L)'
;MASMRRARVKMVASGHLHLHRQQVVDGISYVWCPASSFVCGESQEELGGERRLGAVVHEFGVDTVESQFLRPDGLDDLKIEPVQQILYPR
;
A
#
# COMPACT_ATOMS: atom_id res chain seq x y z
N MET A 1 2.83 -16.93 10.32
CA MET A 1 1.46 -17.47 10.09
C MET A 1 0.80 -18.05 11.36
N ALA A 2 1.43 -18.96 12.12
CA ALA A 2 0.76 -19.64 13.24
C ALA A 2 0.20 -18.72 14.35
N SER A 3 0.91 -17.64 14.71
CA SER A 3 0.42 -16.62 15.67
C SER A 3 -0.79 -15.86 15.13
N MET A 4 -0.75 -15.44 13.86
CA MET A 4 -1.83 -14.70 13.20
C MET A 4 -3.10 -15.55 13.05
N ARG A 5 -2.95 -16.85 12.76
CA ARG A 5 -4.08 -17.79 12.73
C ARG A 5 -4.71 -17.96 14.11
N ARG A 6 -3.91 -18.09 15.18
CA ARG A 6 -4.43 -18.16 16.56
C ARG A 6 -5.19 -16.91 16.96
N ALA A 7 -4.69 -15.74 16.56
CA ALA A 7 -5.34 -14.46 16.79
C ALA A 7 -6.50 -14.17 15.83
N ARG A 8 -6.81 -15.11 14.90
CA ARG A 8 -7.88 -14.98 13.90
C ARG A 8 -7.76 -13.69 13.05
N VAL A 9 -6.53 -13.30 12.71
CA VAL A 9 -6.27 -12.12 11.88
C VAL A 9 -6.93 -12.31 10.51
N LYS A 10 -7.72 -11.31 10.09
CA LYS A 10 -8.39 -11.29 8.77
C LYS A 10 -7.66 -10.43 7.74
N MET A 11 -6.92 -9.42 8.20
CA MET A 11 -6.18 -8.51 7.33
C MET A 11 -4.90 -8.01 7.97
N VAL A 12 -3.90 -7.76 7.11
CA VAL A 12 -2.66 -7.02 7.40
C VAL A 12 -2.59 -5.87 6.41
N ALA A 13 -2.91 -4.66 6.87
CA ALA A 13 -2.75 -3.44 6.11
C ALA A 13 -1.42 -2.78 6.48
N SER A 14 -0.63 -2.41 5.47
CA SER A 14 0.66 -1.74 5.63
C SER A 14 0.82 -0.63 4.60
N GLY A 15 1.64 0.37 4.93
CA GLY A 15 2.10 1.40 4.00
C GLY A 15 3.62 1.33 3.84
N HIS A 16 4.26 2.49 3.92
CA HIS A 16 5.72 2.70 3.92
C HIS A 16 6.43 2.43 2.59
N LEU A 17 6.02 1.44 1.80
CA LEU A 17 6.70 1.08 0.55
C LEU A 17 6.30 1.94 -0.65
N HIS A 18 5.31 2.82 -0.57
CA HIS A 18 4.84 3.61 -1.73
C HIS A 18 4.41 2.74 -2.94
N LEU A 19 4.09 1.48 -2.70
CA LEU A 19 3.64 0.50 -3.69
C LEU A 19 2.26 0.00 -3.30
N HIS A 20 1.37 -0.13 -4.27
CA HIS A 20 0.10 -0.80 -4.09
C HIS A 20 0.23 -2.29 -4.43
N ARG A 21 -0.24 -3.15 -3.53
CA ARG A 21 -0.34 -4.60 -3.77
C ARG A 21 -1.43 -5.18 -2.87
N GLN A 22 -2.24 -6.08 -3.43
CA GLN A 22 -3.25 -6.81 -2.67
C GLN A 22 -3.16 -8.29 -2.99
N GLN A 23 -3.14 -9.13 -1.96
CA GLN A 23 -3.10 -10.59 -2.10
C GLN A 23 -3.75 -11.26 -0.89
N VAL A 24 -4.29 -12.46 -1.10
CA VAL A 24 -4.78 -13.31 -0.01
C VAL A 24 -3.80 -14.45 0.19
N VAL A 25 -3.33 -14.63 1.43
CA VAL A 25 -2.43 -15.74 1.80
C VAL A 25 -2.98 -16.40 3.05
N ASP A 26 -3.20 -17.71 3.00
CA ASP A 26 -3.79 -18.50 4.09
C ASP A 26 -5.11 -17.93 4.65
N GLY A 27 -5.91 -17.32 3.78
CA GLY A 27 -7.19 -16.68 4.14
C GLY A 27 -7.06 -15.33 4.84
N ILE A 28 -5.87 -14.74 4.87
CA ILE A 28 -5.61 -13.39 5.40
C ILE A 28 -5.41 -12.43 4.22
N SER A 29 -6.11 -11.30 4.21
CA SER A 29 -5.91 -10.23 3.24
C SER A 29 -4.65 -9.44 3.57
N TYR A 30 -3.66 -9.42 2.68
CA TYR A 30 -2.46 -8.58 2.78
C TYR A 30 -2.61 -7.42 1.82
N VAL A 31 -2.60 -6.21 2.37
CA VAL A 31 -2.80 -4.99 1.60
C VAL A 31 -1.65 -4.03 1.85
N TRP A 32 -0.95 -3.70 0.77
CA TRP A 32 -0.02 -2.59 0.74
C TRP A 32 -0.78 -1.39 0.19
N CYS A 33 -1.09 -0.44 1.06
CA CYS A 33 -1.63 0.84 0.67
C CYS A 33 -0.49 1.68 0.07
N PRO A 34 -0.66 2.24 -1.14
CA PRO A 34 0.33 3.16 -1.67
C PRO A 34 0.32 4.46 -0.87
N ALA A 35 1.28 5.33 -1.17
CA ALA A 35 1.22 6.70 -0.71
C ALA A 35 0.19 7.51 -1.51
N SER A 36 -0.21 8.65 -0.95
CA SER A 36 -1.07 9.63 -1.64
C SER A 36 -0.28 10.83 -2.18
N SER A 37 1.02 10.94 -1.86
CA SER A 37 1.84 12.13 -2.11
C SER A 37 2.80 11.99 -3.30
N PHE A 38 3.50 10.86 -3.41
CA PHE A 38 4.49 10.60 -4.46
C PHE A 38 4.80 9.10 -4.55
N VAL A 39 5.29 8.68 -5.71
CA VAL A 39 5.89 7.36 -5.93
C VAL A 39 7.41 7.45 -5.90
N CYS A 40 8.07 6.36 -5.54
CA CYS A 40 9.51 6.24 -5.72
C CYS A 40 9.78 5.67 -7.11
N GLY A 41 10.60 6.35 -7.90
CA GLY A 41 11.07 5.88 -9.20
C GLY A 41 12.28 4.95 -9.05
N GLU A 42 13.38 5.33 -9.70
CA GLU A 42 14.62 4.56 -9.76
C GLU A 42 15.35 4.48 -8.40
N SER A 43 14.98 5.34 -7.46
CA SER A 43 15.51 5.31 -6.09
C SER A 43 15.03 4.11 -5.26
N GLN A 44 14.04 3.36 -5.75
CA GLN A 44 13.45 2.21 -5.06
C GLN A 44 13.64 0.91 -5.86
N GLU A 45 14.08 -0.14 -5.16
CA GLU A 45 14.20 -1.51 -5.68
C GLU A 45 12.87 -2.10 -6.16
N GLU A 46 12.91 -3.07 -7.07
CA GLU A 46 11.73 -3.78 -7.56
C GLU A 46 11.23 -4.82 -6.54
N LEU A 47 10.37 -4.39 -5.61
CA LEU A 47 9.80 -5.22 -4.54
C LEU A 47 8.48 -5.93 -4.92
N GLY A 48 7.99 -5.67 -6.14
CA GLY A 48 6.70 -6.12 -6.64
C GLY A 48 5.53 -5.28 -6.11
N GLY A 49 4.55 -5.02 -6.97
CA GLY A 49 3.44 -4.09 -6.70
C GLY A 49 3.47 -2.91 -7.66
N GLU A 50 2.44 -2.07 -7.60
CA GLU A 50 2.21 -0.97 -8.53
C GLU A 50 2.65 0.36 -7.92
N ARG A 51 3.49 1.11 -8.64
CA ARG A 51 3.85 2.49 -8.32
C ARG A 51 2.72 3.42 -8.75
N ARG A 52 1.69 3.54 -7.91
CA ARG A 52 0.53 4.39 -8.16
C ARG A 52 0.07 5.07 -6.89
N LEU A 53 -0.37 6.31 -6.99
CA LEU A 53 -0.96 7.04 -5.88
C LEU A 53 -2.42 6.69 -5.69
N GLY A 54 -2.86 6.81 -4.45
CA GLY A 54 -4.27 6.67 -4.09
C GLY A 54 -4.43 6.39 -2.60
N ALA A 55 -5.47 5.65 -2.29
CA ALA A 55 -5.79 5.16 -0.95
C ALA A 55 -6.38 3.75 -1.04
N VAL A 56 -6.52 3.09 0.10
CA VAL A 56 -7.32 1.88 0.22
C VAL A 56 -8.47 2.15 1.19
N VAL A 57 -9.67 1.80 0.76
CA VAL A 57 -10.87 1.79 1.62
C VAL A 57 -11.05 0.38 2.16
N HIS A 58 -11.22 0.28 3.47
CA HIS A 58 -11.50 -0.98 4.15
C HIS A 58 -12.92 -0.97 4.70
N GLU A 59 -13.72 -1.95 4.28
CA GLU A 59 -15.09 -2.14 4.77
C GLU A 59 -15.13 -3.34 5.71
N PHE A 60 -15.52 -3.10 6.97
CA PHE A 60 -15.56 -4.12 8.01
C PHE A 60 -16.98 -4.67 8.18
N GLY A 61 -17.10 -6.00 8.05
CA GLY A 61 -18.29 -6.75 8.44
C GLY A 61 -18.13 -7.38 9.83
N VAL A 62 -19.07 -8.26 10.19
CA VAL A 62 -19.04 -8.96 11.49
C VAL A 62 -17.79 -9.85 11.63
N ASP A 63 -17.42 -10.57 10.57
CA ASP A 63 -16.28 -11.50 10.54
C ASP A 63 -15.42 -11.37 9.26
N THR A 64 -15.67 -10.33 8.48
CA THR A 64 -15.06 -10.09 7.17
C THR A 64 -14.48 -8.68 7.10
N VAL A 65 -13.51 -8.52 6.20
CA VAL A 65 -13.02 -7.20 5.81
C VAL A 65 -12.75 -7.23 4.31
N GLU A 66 -13.32 -6.27 3.60
CA GLU A 66 -13.07 -6.06 2.19
C GLU A 66 -12.15 -4.85 2.02
N SER A 67 -11.29 -4.88 1.01
CA SER A 67 -10.30 -3.82 0.77
C SER A 67 -10.31 -3.47 -0.70
N GLN A 68 -10.53 -2.20 -0.98
CA GLN A 68 -10.60 -1.68 -2.34
C GLN A 68 -9.61 -0.54 -2.49
N PHE A 69 -8.74 -0.65 -3.49
CA PHE A 69 -7.92 0.46 -3.91
C PHE A 69 -8.77 1.53 -4.61
N LEU A 70 -8.62 2.77 -4.17
CA LEU A 70 -9.27 3.95 -4.71
C LEU A 70 -8.22 4.89 -5.27
N ARG A 71 -8.38 5.26 -6.54
CA ARG A 71 -7.62 6.35 -7.17
C ARG A 71 -8.55 7.51 -7.47
N PRO A 72 -8.36 8.68 -6.84
CA PRO A 72 -9.06 9.90 -7.24
C PRO A 72 -8.80 10.25 -8.70
N ASP A 73 -9.84 10.77 -9.37
CA ASP A 73 -9.72 11.28 -10.73
C ASP A 73 -8.74 12.46 -10.80
N GLY A 74 -7.93 12.51 -11.85
CA GLY A 74 -6.93 13.57 -12.05
C GLY A 74 -5.69 13.48 -11.17
N LEU A 75 -5.50 12.37 -10.44
CA LEU A 75 -4.30 12.16 -9.64
C LEU A 75 -3.14 11.63 -10.49
N ASP A 76 -2.09 12.43 -10.64
CA ASP A 76 -0.86 12.08 -11.35
C ASP A 76 0.16 11.38 -10.43
N ASP A 77 0.81 10.34 -10.94
CA ASP A 77 1.85 9.61 -10.20
C ASP A 77 3.19 10.37 -10.22
N LEU A 78 3.29 11.41 -9.40
CA LEU A 78 4.49 12.23 -9.28
C LEU A 78 5.61 11.47 -8.57
N LYS A 79 6.82 11.53 -9.15
CA LYS A 79 8.04 10.95 -8.60
C LYS A 79 8.67 11.87 -7.54
N ILE A 80 9.27 11.31 -6.48
CA ILE A 80 9.97 12.11 -5.46
C ILE A 80 11.32 12.64 -5.92
N GLU A 81 11.98 11.96 -6.86
CA GLU A 81 13.35 12.25 -7.30
C GLU A 81 13.62 13.74 -7.61
N PRO A 82 12.73 14.48 -8.30
CA PRO A 82 12.98 15.89 -8.61
C PRO A 82 13.09 16.81 -7.38
N VAL A 83 12.50 16.43 -6.24
CA VAL A 83 12.45 17.25 -5.02
C VAL A 83 13.15 16.59 -3.83
N GLN A 84 13.68 15.38 -4.00
CA GLN A 84 14.19 14.57 -2.89
C GLN A 84 15.30 15.29 -2.10
N GLN A 85 16.23 15.97 -2.78
CA GLN A 85 17.33 16.69 -2.12
C GLN A 85 16.86 17.95 -1.37
N ILE A 86 15.71 18.51 -1.76
CA ILE A 86 15.10 19.65 -1.07
C ILE A 86 14.44 19.18 0.23
N LEU A 87 13.75 18.03 0.18
CA LEU A 87 13.02 17.46 1.32
C LEU A 87 13.92 16.72 2.31
N TYR A 88 14.96 16.06 1.81
CA TYR A 88 15.93 15.27 2.58
C TYR A 88 17.35 15.72 2.24
N PRO A 89 17.75 16.93 2.68
CA PRO A 89 19.12 17.40 2.51
C PRO A 89 20.08 16.50 3.28
N ARG A 90 21.21 16.15 2.66
CA ARG A 90 22.29 15.39 3.29
C ARG A 90 23.21 16.28 4.10
#